data_AF-A0AAN9GB06-F1
#
_entry.id   AF-A0AAN9GB06-F1
#
_cell.length_a   1.000
_cell.length_b   1.000
_cell.length_c   1.000
_cell.angle_alpha   90.00
_cell.angle_beta   90.00
_cell.angle_gamma   90.00
#
_symmetry.space_group_name_H-M   'P 1'
#
loop_
_entity.id
_entity.type
_entity.pdbx_description
1 polymer ?
#
loop_
_entity_poly.entity_id
_entity_poly.type
_entity_poly.pdbx_seq_one_letter_code
_entity_poly.pdbx_strand_id
1 'polypeptide(L)'
;MVGFHDTLQVGVITKRLLKPLLTAMKSKRLQWPRLVWAPVHQFGMMRTSNTAIDVNMAREFNRRVEEFLTPWGVPVFDTFPLTDNVTSFDGQHYGFGVNRMKVRILLHYLQELKSLGQW
;
A
#
# COMPACT_ATOMS: atom_id res chain seq x y z
N MET A 1 5.95 -4.03 5.41
CA MET A 1 4.64 -3.84 4.73
C MET A 1 3.96 -5.18 4.60
N VAL A 2 2.65 -5.28 4.86
CA VAL A 2 1.93 -6.57 4.94
C VAL A 2 2.16 -7.44 3.70
N GLY A 3 2.05 -6.87 2.50
CA GLY A 3 2.28 -7.60 1.25
C GLY A 3 3.66 -8.28 1.16
N PHE A 4 4.73 -7.65 1.66
CA PHE A 4 6.06 -8.26 1.66
C PHE A 4 6.20 -9.44 2.62
N HIS A 5 5.58 -9.36 3.80
CA HIS A 5 5.62 -10.45 4.77
C HIS A 5 4.83 -11.68 4.30
N ASP A 6 3.85 -11.49 3.41
CA ASP A 6 3.05 -12.54 2.79
C ASP A 6 3.52 -12.90 1.36
N THR A 7 4.78 -12.60 1.03
CA THR A 7 5.42 -12.92 -0.27
C THR A 7 4.59 -12.48 -1.50
N LEU A 8 3.91 -11.34 -1.40
CA LEU A 8 3.01 -10.79 -2.42
C LEU A 8 1.86 -11.74 -2.83
N GLN A 9 1.40 -12.60 -1.93
CA GLN A 9 0.26 -13.45 -2.21
C GLN A 9 -1.05 -12.66 -2.09
N VAL A 10 -1.56 -12.19 -3.23
CA VAL A 10 -2.83 -11.44 -3.33
C VAL A 10 -3.96 -12.17 -2.60
N GLY A 11 -4.07 -13.49 -2.77
CA GLY A 11 -5.10 -14.31 -2.14
C GLY A 11 -5.05 -14.31 -0.61
N VAL A 12 -3.85 -14.29 -0.03
CA VAL A 12 -3.66 -14.22 1.43
C VAL A 12 -4.14 -12.88 1.94
N ILE A 13 -3.66 -11.78 1.37
CA ILE A 13 -4.02 -10.42 1.77
C ILE A 13 -5.52 -10.16 1.60
N THR A 14 -6.07 -10.47 0.43
CA THR A 14 -7.48 -10.20 0.14
C THR A 14 -8.42 -11.08 0.96
N LYS A 15 -8.16 -12.39 1.08
CA LYS A 15 -9.08 -13.32 1.76
C LYS A 15 -8.93 -13.34 3.27
N ARG A 16 -7.70 -13.23 3.79
CA ARG A 16 -7.43 -13.40 5.24
C ARG A 16 -7.35 -12.08 6.01
N LEU A 17 -7.05 -10.97 5.34
CA LEU A 17 -6.95 -9.66 5.98
C LEU A 17 -8.05 -8.69 5.51
N LEU A 18 -8.06 -8.33 4.22
CA LEU A 18 -8.89 -7.24 3.73
C LEU A 18 -10.39 -7.58 3.74
N LYS A 19 -10.79 -8.73 3.19
CA LYS A 19 -12.20 -9.11 3.11
C LYS A 19 -12.86 -9.20 4.49
N PRO A 20 -12.28 -9.88 5.51
CA PRO A 20 -12.85 -9.91 6.85
C PRO A 20 -12.97 -8.51 7.47
N LEU A 21 -11.92 -7.69 7.36
CA LEU A 21 -11.89 -6.32 7.87
C LEU A 21 -13.00 -5.46 7.24
N LEU A 22 -13.07 -5.42 5.92
CA LEU A 22 -14.04 -4.61 5.17
C LEU A 22 -15.47 -5.09 5.41
N THR A 23 -15.67 -6.40 5.52
CA THR A 23 -16.99 -6.98 5.87
C THR A 23 -17.42 -6.54 7.26
N ALA A 24 -16.51 -6.56 8.25
CA ALA A 24 -16.80 -6.11 9.61
C ALA A 24 -17.10 -4.60 9.68
N MET A 25 -16.38 -3.78 8.91
CA MET A 25 -16.63 -2.34 8.81
C MET A 25 -18.00 -2.05 8.21
N LYS A 26 -18.35 -2.74 7.10
CA LYS A 26 -19.63 -2.57 6.41
C LYS A 26 -20.81 -3.07 7.25
N SER A 27 -20.70 -4.24 7.88
CA SER A 27 -21.80 -4.85 8.64
C SER A 27 -22.20 -4.03 9.87
N LYS A 28 -21.22 -3.42 10.54
CA LYS A 28 -21.43 -2.56 11.71
C LYS A 28 -21.72 -1.10 11.33
N ARG A 29 -21.84 -0.78 10.04
CA ARG A 29 -21.97 0.60 9.50
C ARG A 29 -20.96 1.55 10.15
N LEU A 30 -19.74 1.08 10.35
CA LEU A 30 -18.70 1.86 11.00
C LEU A 30 -18.29 3.02 10.09
N GLN A 31 -18.49 4.23 10.58
CA GLN A 31 -17.89 5.42 9.98
C GLN A 31 -16.39 5.52 10.32
N TRP A 32 -15.96 4.83 11.38
CA TRP A 32 -14.58 4.74 11.86
C TRP A 32 -14.27 3.33 12.44
N PRO A 33 -13.05 2.80 12.24
CA PRO A 33 -11.91 3.43 11.57
C PRO A 33 -12.10 3.54 10.05
N ARG A 34 -11.44 4.52 9.43
CA ARG A 34 -11.37 4.65 7.96
C ARG A 34 -10.16 3.90 7.44
N LEU A 35 -10.25 3.38 6.22
CA LEU A 35 -9.15 2.65 5.59
C LEU A 35 -8.64 3.41 4.38
N VAL A 36 -7.33 3.63 4.35
CA VAL A 36 -6.57 4.01 3.15
C VAL A 36 -5.53 2.91 2.94
N TRP A 37 -5.39 2.42 1.71
CA TRP A 37 -4.41 1.39 1.40
C TRP A 37 -3.14 2.00 0.81
N ALA A 38 -1.99 1.71 1.41
CA ALA A 38 -0.69 2.03 0.83
C ALA A 38 -0.14 0.76 0.14
N PRO A 39 0.11 0.81 -1.18
CA PRO A 39 0.69 -0.31 -1.90
C PRO A 39 2.13 -0.58 -1.45
N VAL A 40 2.61 -1.76 -1.80
CA VAL A 40 4.02 -2.13 -1.61
C VAL A 40 4.88 -1.20 -2.44
N HIS A 41 5.84 -0.48 -1.85
CA HIS A 41 6.77 0.39 -2.59
C HIS A 41 7.77 -0.38 -3.47
N GLN A 42 8.42 0.34 -4.39
CA GLN A 42 9.47 -0.21 -5.25
C GLN A 42 10.73 -0.54 -4.44
N PHE A 43 11.45 -1.58 -4.86
CA PHE A 43 12.74 -1.96 -4.27
C PHE A 43 13.83 -0.95 -4.62
N GLY A 44 14.72 -0.68 -3.68
CA GLY A 44 15.87 0.19 -3.96
C GLY A 44 17.04 -0.54 -4.60
N MET A 45 17.95 0.25 -5.18
CA MET A 45 19.05 -0.23 -6.03
C MET A 45 20.05 -1.19 -5.35
N MET A 46 20.21 -1.15 -4.03
CA MET A 46 21.18 -2.00 -3.32
C MET A 46 20.63 -3.37 -2.90
N ARG A 47 19.51 -3.81 -3.47
CA ARG A 47 18.92 -5.10 -3.10
C ARG A 47 19.81 -6.25 -3.55
N THR A 48 20.34 -7.02 -2.61
CA THR A 48 21.08 -8.25 -2.90
C THR A 48 20.17 -9.28 -3.59
N SER A 49 20.70 -10.01 -4.57
CA SER A 49 20.00 -10.91 -5.51
C SER A 49 19.16 -12.05 -4.91
N ASN A 50 19.12 -12.22 -3.59
CA ASN A 50 18.57 -13.42 -2.93
C ASN A 50 17.05 -13.36 -2.64
N THR A 51 16.36 -12.27 -2.95
CA THR A 51 14.89 -12.21 -2.84
C THR A 51 14.23 -12.42 -4.20
N ALA A 52 13.50 -13.53 -4.36
CA ALA A 52 12.81 -13.96 -5.59
C ALA A 52 11.66 -13.04 -6.06
N ILE A 53 11.46 -11.88 -5.44
CA ILE A 53 10.35 -10.97 -5.72
C ILE A 53 10.88 -9.84 -6.60
N ASP A 54 10.47 -9.67 -7.85
CA ASP A 54 10.92 -8.54 -8.68
C ASP A 54 9.95 -7.33 -8.66
N VAL A 55 10.34 -6.24 -9.31
CA VAL A 55 9.54 -5.00 -9.42
C VAL A 55 8.19 -5.25 -10.12
N ASN A 56 8.14 -6.14 -11.12
CA ASN A 56 6.91 -6.47 -11.84
C ASN A 56 5.96 -7.27 -10.97
N MET A 57 6.46 -8.18 -10.13
CA MET A 57 5.66 -8.89 -9.13
C MET A 57 5.04 -7.92 -8.13
N ALA A 58 5.79 -6.93 -7.66
CA ALA A 58 5.26 -5.88 -6.77
C ALA A 58 4.19 -5.03 -7.45
N ARG A 59 4.43 -4.62 -8.71
CA ARG A 59 3.46 -3.86 -9.51
C ARG A 59 2.17 -4.64 -9.73
N GLU A 60 2.28 -5.90 -10.12
CA GLU A 60 1.13 -6.78 -10.36
C GLU A 60 0.36 -7.06 -9.07
N PHE A 61 1.06 -7.28 -7.96
CA PHE A 61 0.43 -7.40 -6.65
C PHE A 61 -0.37 -6.13 -6.29
N ASN A 62 0.23 -4.95 -6.45
CA ASN A 62 -0.42 -3.68 -6.14
C ASN A 62 -1.68 -3.49 -6.99
N ARG A 63 -1.58 -3.69 -8.31
CA ARG A 63 -2.69 -3.60 -9.25
C ARG A 63 -3.85 -4.51 -8.84
N ARG A 64 -3.57 -5.79 -8.53
CA ARG A 64 -4.61 -6.76 -8.15
C ARG A 64 -5.25 -6.45 -6.80
N VAL A 65 -4.50 -5.89 -5.85
CA VAL A 65 -5.07 -5.47 -4.56
C VAL A 65 -5.92 -4.22 -4.73
N GLU A 66 -5.49 -3.26 -5.54
CA GLU A 66 -6.29 -2.09 -5.90
C GLU A 66 -7.61 -2.50 -6.58
N GLU A 67 -7.57 -3.38 -7.57
CA GLU A 67 -8.77 -3.93 -8.21
C GLU A 67 -9.73 -4.58 -7.22
N PHE A 68 -9.19 -5.27 -6.22
CA PHE A 68 -10.00 -5.83 -5.14
C PHE A 68 -10.63 -4.75 -4.26
N LEU A 69 -9.95 -3.64 -4.02
CA LEU A 69 -10.36 -2.56 -3.11
C LEU A 69 -11.32 -1.55 -3.76
N THR A 70 -11.25 -1.35 -5.08
CA THR A 70 -12.10 -0.40 -5.82
C THR A 70 -13.60 -0.58 -5.56
N PRO A 71 -14.18 -1.80 -5.61
CA PRO A 71 -15.60 -2.01 -5.32
C PRO A 71 -16.00 -1.73 -3.85
N TRP A 72 -15.03 -1.67 -2.94
CA TRP A 72 -15.26 -1.32 -1.53
C TRP A 72 -15.14 0.18 -1.27
N GLY A 73 -14.80 0.98 -2.29
CA GLY A 73 -14.59 2.43 -2.15
C GLY A 73 -13.39 2.77 -1.25
N VAL A 74 -12.40 1.87 -1.16
CA VAL A 74 -11.19 2.12 -0.36
C VAL A 74 -10.18 2.87 -1.23
N PRO A 75 -9.79 4.10 -0.84
CA PRO A 75 -8.77 4.85 -1.56
C PRO A 75 -7.40 4.17 -1.46
N VAL A 76 -6.68 4.16 -2.59
CA VAL A 76 -5.29 3.70 -2.67
C VAL A 76 -4.37 4.92 -2.72
N PHE A 77 -3.51 5.04 -1.72
CA PHE A 77 -2.45 6.04 -1.66
C PHE A 77 -1.22 5.51 -2.38
N ASP A 78 -1.17 5.64 -3.71
CA ASP A 78 -0.08 5.07 -4.49
C ASP A 78 1.25 5.80 -4.27
N THR A 79 2.16 5.11 -3.58
CA THR A 79 3.53 5.59 -3.34
C THR A 79 4.58 4.84 -4.14
N PHE A 80 4.17 3.91 -5.01
CA PHE A 80 5.09 3.10 -5.80
C PHE A 80 6.00 3.98 -6.68
N PRO A 81 5.48 4.95 -7.46
CA PRO A 81 6.31 5.80 -8.32
C PRO A 81 7.26 6.72 -7.52
N LEU A 82 6.89 7.08 -6.29
CA LEU A 82 7.70 7.94 -5.42
C LEU A 82 9.02 7.30 -4.96
N THR A 83 9.14 5.99 -5.20
CA THR A 83 10.31 5.20 -4.81
C THR A 83 11.11 4.69 -6.00
N ASP A 84 10.73 5.08 -7.22
CA ASP A 84 11.52 4.75 -8.40
C ASP A 84 12.88 5.46 -8.37
N ASN A 85 13.93 4.70 -8.63
CA ASN A 85 15.33 5.14 -8.57
C ASN A 85 15.79 5.76 -7.23
N VAL A 86 15.06 5.53 -6.14
CA VAL A 86 15.45 6.02 -4.81
C VAL A 86 16.35 5.00 -4.12
N THR A 87 17.44 5.47 -3.53
CA THR A 87 18.36 4.60 -2.78
C THR A 87 17.71 4.08 -1.50
N SER A 88 17.70 2.76 -1.36
CA SER A 88 17.46 2.04 -0.10
C SER A 88 18.73 1.27 0.24
N PHE A 89 19.22 1.42 1.47
CA PHE A 89 20.49 0.85 1.91
C PHE A 89 20.46 -0.67 2.06
N ASP A 90 19.31 -1.25 2.37
CA ASP A 90 19.09 -2.69 2.45
C ASP A 90 18.22 -3.22 1.30
N GLY A 91 17.89 -2.35 0.33
CA GLY A 91 17.03 -2.65 -0.81
C GLY A 91 15.55 -2.87 -0.50
N GLN A 92 15.12 -2.78 0.76
CA GLN A 92 13.74 -3.04 1.21
C GLN A 92 13.14 -1.90 2.03
N HIS A 93 13.91 -1.27 2.90
CA HIS A 93 13.47 -0.19 3.76
C HIS A 93 14.05 1.14 3.29
N TYR A 94 13.20 2.15 3.21
CA TYR A 94 13.63 3.50 2.91
C TYR A 94 14.07 4.22 4.18
N GLY A 95 15.13 5.03 4.07
CA GLY A 95 15.64 5.84 5.17
C GLY A 95 14.68 6.96 5.58
N PHE A 96 15.04 7.66 6.65
CA PHE A 96 14.22 8.69 7.29
C PHE A 96 13.71 9.77 6.31
N GLY A 97 14.56 10.28 5.43
CA GLY A 97 14.20 11.38 4.50
C GLY A 97 13.03 11.02 3.58
N VAL A 98 13.08 9.82 2.99
CA VAL A 98 12.02 9.32 2.09
C VAL A 98 10.73 9.07 2.85
N ASN A 99 10.80 8.47 4.04
CA ASN A 99 9.61 8.24 4.87
C ASN A 99 8.98 9.57 5.33
N ARG A 100 9.79 10.59 5.66
CA ARG A 100 9.30 11.92 6.01
C ARG A 100 8.54 12.57 4.84
N MET A 101 9.04 12.41 3.62
CA MET A 101 8.35 12.87 2.41
C MET A 101 7.03 12.09 2.21
N LYS A 102 7.04 10.75 2.28
CA LYS A 102 5.82 9.93 2.18
C LYS A 102 4.76 10.34 3.20
N VAL A 103 5.15 10.64 4.45
CA VAL A 103 4.22 11.09 5.50
C VAL A 103 3.62 12.45 5.16
N ARG A 104 4.41 13.41 4.66
CA ARG A 104 3.87 14.71 4.24
C ARG A 104 2.86 14.57 3.11
N ILE A 105 3.18 13.78 2.09
CA ILE A 105 2.28 13.52 0.96
C ILE A 105 1.02 12.81 1.45
N LEU A 106 1.15 11.82 2.36
CA LEU A 106 0.02 11.14 2.96
C LEU A 106 -0.93 12.15 3.62
N LEU A 107 -0.41 13.03 4.49
CA LEU A 107 -1.23 14.03 5.19
C LEU A 107 -1.98 14.95 4.21
N HIS A 108 -1.33 15.39 3.13
CA HIS A 108 -1.99 16.16 2.08
C HIS A 108 -3.06 15.36 1.35
N TYR A 109 -2.79 14.09 1.03
CA TYR A 109 -3.77 13.19 0.42
C TYR A 109 -5.00 12.98 1.32
N LEU A 110 -4.82 12.78 2.63
CA LEU A 110 -5.95 12.65 3.56
C LEU A 110 -6.78 13.95 3.62
N GLN A 111 -6.10 15.10 3.58
CA GLN A 111 -6.76 16.41 3.55
C GLN A 111 -7.58 16.61 2.27
N GLU A 112 -7.04 16.21 1.12
CA GLU A 112 -7.73 16.26 -0.18
C GLU A 112 -8.97 15.37 -0.18
N LEU A 113 -8.85 14.10 0.21
CA LEU A 113 -9.98 13.17 0.34
C LEU A 113 -11.10 13.75 1.23
N LYS A 114 -10.74 14.40 2.34
CA LYS A 114 -11.70 15.08 3.23
C LYS A 114 -12.38 16.26 2.54
N SER A 115 -11.64 17.07 1.79
CA SER A 115 -12.20 18.22 1.08
C SER A 115 -13.16 17.80 -0.05
N LEU A 116 -12.94 16.64 -0.66
CA LEU A 116 -13.78 16.08 -1.72
C LEU A 116 -15.01 15.30 -1.19
N GLY A 117 -15.20 15.22 0.13
CA GLY A 117 -16.28 14.41 0.73
C GLY A 117 -16.12 12.90 0.51
N GLN A 118 -14.94 12.47 0.05
CA GLN A 118 -14.53 11.06 -0.03
C GLN A 118 -13.99 10.55 1.32
N TRP A 119 -13.89 11.46 2.29
CA TRP A 119 -13.63 11.21 3.70
C TRP A 119 -14.59 12.00 4.61
#